data_AF-A0AAF3J6T1-F1
#
_entry.id   AF-A0AAF3J6T1-F1
#
_cell.length_a   1.000
_cell.length_b   1.000
_cell.length_c   1.000
_cell.angle_alpha   90.00
_cell.angle_beta   90.00
_cell.angle_gamma   90.00
#
_symmetry.space_group_name_H-M   'P 1'
#
loop_
_entity.id
_entity.type
_entity.pdbx_description
1 polymer ?
#
loop_
_entity_poly.entity_id
_entity_poly.type
_entity_poly.pdbx_seq_one_letter_code
_entity_poly.pdbx_strand_id
1 'polypeptide(L)'
;MFQGNDVQLEFVRIDPFVRTTLKNSNGALTTTFKLPDVYGVFKFVVDYRRTGYTHLYDMQQMSVRPLWHTQYERFIRSAYPYYASSFSMMIGLVLFSFIFLHYREPSKGDAAQQKKTN
;
A
#
# COMPACT_ATOMS: atom_id res chain seq x y z
N MET A 1 -0.80 -43.25 3.71
CA MET A 1 -0.83 -41.78 3.47
C MET A 1 -1.61 -41.54 2.19
N PHE A 2 -2.52 -40.55 2.16
CA PHE A 2 -3.36 -40.28 0.99
C PHE A 2 -2.51 -39.75 -0.19
N GLN A 3 -2.78 -40.24 -1.41
CA GLN A 3 -1.97 -39.97 -2.63
C GLN A 3 -2.79 -39.26 -3.74
N GLY A 4 -3.95 -38.69 -3.42
CA GLY A 4 -4.76 -37.97 -4.40
C GLY A 4 -4.12 -36.65 -4.83
N ASN A 5 -4.02 -36.43 -6.14
CA ASN A 5 -3.39 -35.25 -6.76
C ASN A 5 -4.43 -34.24 -7.30
N ASP A 6 -5.71 -34.48 -7.07
CA ASP A 6 -6.84 -33.76 -7.66
C ASP A 6 -7.70 -33.05 -6.61
N VAL A 7 -7.19 -32.94 -5.37
CA VAL A 7 -7.84 -32.16 -4.31
C VAL A 7 -7.71 -30.67 -4.64
N GLN A 8 -8.83 -29.97 -4.67
CA GLN A 8 -8.88 -28.54 -4.95
C GLN A 8 -9.24 -27.75 -3.69
N LEU A 9 -8.55 -26.63 -3.52
CA LEU A 9 -8.88 -25.61 -2.54
C LEU A 9 -9.54 -24.43 -3.26
N GLU A 10 -10.68 -24.03 -2.73
CA GLU A 10 -11.42 -22.86 -3.18
C GLU A 10 -11.35 -21.75 -2.12
N PHE A 11 -11.07 -20.54 -2.58
CA PHE A 11 -11.15 -19.33 -1.77
C PHE A 11 -12.39 -18.54 -2.19
N VAL A 12 -13.41 -18.55 -1.34
CA VAL A 12 -14.79 -18.19 -1.70
C VAL A 12 -15.33 -17.10 -0.78
N ARG A 13 -16.21 -16.24 -1.30
CA ARG A 13 -17.08 -15.37 -0.48
C ARG A 13 -18.56 -15.61 -0.79
N ILE A 14 -18.99 -15.15 -1.96
CA ILE A 14 -20.30 -15.47 -2.55
C ILE A 14 -20.01 -16.44 -3.70
N ASP A 15 -19.15 -16.00 -4.63
CA ASP A 15 -18.59 -16.81 -5.71
C ASP A 15 -17.12 -17.15 -5.43
N PRO A 16 -16.57 -18.21 -6.04
CA PRO A 16 -15.17 -18.58 -5.88
C PRO A 16 -14.25 -17.59 -6.61
N PHE A 17 -13.34 -16.96 -5.86
CA PHE A 17 -12.35 -16.02 -6.43
C PHE A 17 -11.10 -16.73 -6.92
N VAL A 18 -10.67 -17.75 -6.19
CA VAL A 18 -9.46 -18.52 -6.51
C VAL A 18 -9.78 -20.00 -6.34
N ARG A 19 -9.42 -20.80 -7.33
CA ARG A 19 -9.47 -22.27 -7.27
C ARG A 19 -8.09 -22.80 -7.63
N THR A 20 -7.46 -23.53 -6.71
CA THR A 20 -6.12 -24.12 -6.94
C THR A 20 -6.08 -25.58 -6.51
N THR A 21 -5.32 -26.39 -7.22
CA THR A 21 -5.08 -27.79 -6.84
C THR A 21 -4.00 -27.85 -5.76
N LEU A 22 -4.25 -28.59 -4.68
CA LEU A 22 -3.29 -28.79 -3.61
C LEU A 22 -2.18 -29.74 -4.07
N LYS A 23 -0.94 -29.41 -3.73
CA LYS A 23 0.22 -30.26 -4.00
C LYS A 23 0.55 -31.09 -2.77
N ASN A 24 0.74 -32.39 -2.97
CA ASN A 24 1.13 -33.29 -1.91
C ASN A 24 2.63 -33.13 -1.61
N SER A 25 2.97 -32.72 -0.40
CA SER A 25 4.33 -32.66 0.12
C SER A 25 4.40 -33.51 1.38
N ASN A 26 4.97 -34.71 1.28
CA ASN A 26 5.09 -35.67 2.39
C ASN A 26 3.76 -35.88 3.15
N GLY A 27 2.65 -36.02 2.40
CA GLY A 27 1.28 -36.21 2.87
C GLY A 27 0.60 -35.03 3.53
N ALA A 28 1.21 -33.85 3.54
CA ALA A 28 0.52 -32.59 3.71
C ALA A 28 0.18 -32.01 2.34
N LEU A 29 -1.11 -31.73 2.12
CA LEU A 29 -1.60 -31.07 0.92
C LEU A 29 -1.48 -29.55 1.11
N THR A 30 -0.62 -28.89 0.34
CA THR A 30 -0.33 -27.46 0.49
C THR A 30 -0.42 -26.71 -0.83
N THR A 31 -0.77 -25.43 -0.77
CA THR A 31 -0.79 -24.50 -1.91
C THR A 31 -0.47 -23.10 -1.41
N THR A 32 0.12 -22.27 -2.27
CA THR A 32 0.43 -20.87 -1.98
C THR A 32 -0.15 -20.02 -3.08
N PHE A 33 -0.99 -19.05 -2.72
CA PHE A 33 -1.62 -18.14 -3.66
C PHE A 33 -1.69 -16.72 -3.07
N LYS A 34 -1.92 -15.73 -3.95
CA LYS A 34 -2.13 -14.34 -3.54
C LYS A 34 -3.61 -14.08 -3.32
N LEU A 35 -3.93 -13.38 -2.23
CA LEU A 35 -5.29 -12.95 -1.93
C LEU A 35 -5.80 -11.96 -3.00
N PRO A 36 -7.11 -11.95 -3.30
CA PRO A 36 -7.71 -10.97 -4.19
C PRO A 36 -7.70 -9.57 -3.56
N ASP A 37 -7.79 -8.54 -4.39
CA ASP A 37 -7.82 -7.12 -3.97
C ASP A 37 -9.17 -6.68 -3.37
N VAL A 38 -9.99 -7.63 -2.93
CA VAL A 38 -11.32 -7.39 -2.36
C VAL A 38 -11.30 -7.76 -0.90
N TYR A 39 -11.67 -6.82 -0.04
CA TYR A 39 -11.78 -7.04 1.40
C TYR A 39 -13.12 -7.71 1.77
N GLY A 40 -13.13 -8.37 2.93
CA GLY A 40 -14.33 -8.99 3.48
C GLY A 40 -14.05 -10.31 4.17
N VAL A 41 -15.12 -11.06 4.44
CA VAL A 41 -15.04 -12.39 5.03
C VAL A 41 -15.01 -13.42 3.90
N PHE A 42 -13.96 -14.23 3.88
CA PHE A 42 -13.76 -15.31 2.93
C PHE A 42 -13.77 -16.65 3.64
N LYS A 43 -13.85 -17.71 2.85
CA LYS A 43 -13.85 -19.07 3.33
C LYS A 43 -12.90 -19.89 2.46
N PHE A 44 -12.03 -20.64 3.12
CA PHE A 44 -11.32 -21.75 2.49
C PHE A 44 -12.26 -22.93 2.47
N VAL A 45 -12.53 -23.48 1.28
CA VAL A 45 -13.41 -24.63 1.09
C VAL A 45 -12.63 -25.73 0.39
N VAL A 46 -12.64 -26.92 0.97
CA VAL A 46 -12.12 -28.14 0.35
C VAL A 46 -13.28 -29.11 0.26
N ASP A 47 -13.77 -29.32 -0.96
CA ASP A 47 -14.82 -30.29 -1.27
C ASP A 47 -14.22 -31.40 -2.14
N TYR A 48 -14.02 -32.56 -1.54
CA TYR A 48 -13.51 -33.74 -2.22
C TYR A 48 -14.60 -34.81 -2.33
N ARG A 49 -15.25 -34.82 -3.50
CA ARG A 49 -16.28 -35.80 -3.87
C ARG A 49 -15.81 -36.68 -5.02
N ARG A 50 -15.55 -37.96 -4.71
CA ARG A 50 -15.17 -39.00 -5.68
C ARG A 50 -15.98 -40.27 -5.46
N THR A 51 -16.40 -40.92 -6.54
CA THR A 51 -17.09 -42.21 -6.51
C THR A 51 -16.18 -43.26 -5.88
N GLY A 52 -16.69 -43.98 -4.87
CA GLY A 52 -15.91 -44.98 -4.13
C GLY A 52 -15.08 -44.43 -2.95
N TYR A 53 -15.12 -43.12 -2.70
CA TYR A 53 -14.52 -42.48 -1.53
C TYR A 53 -15.57 -41.81 -0.64
N THR A 54 -15.28 -41.69 0.64
CA THR A 54 -16.08 -40.87 1.57
C THR A 54 -16.00 -39.41 1.14
N HIS A 55 -17.14 -38.73 1.13
CA HIS A 55 -17.20 -37.29 0.88
C HIS A 55 -16.51 -36.53 2.00
N LEU A 56 -15.53 -35.69 1.65
CA LEU A 56 -14.83 -34.82 2.58
C LEU A 56 -15.17 -33.38 2.25
N TYR A 57 -15.75 -32.68 3.23
CA TYR A 57 -16.10 -31.28 3.13
C TYR A 57 -15.55 -30.55 4.35
N ASP A 58 -14.62 -29.63 4.12
CA ASP A 58 -14.05 -28.78 5.16
C ASP A 58 -14.14 -27.31 4.75
N MET A 59 -14.52 -26.46 5.71
CA MET A 59 -14.74 -25.04 5.51
C MET A 59 -14.16 -24.24 6.67
N GLN A 60 -13.19 -23.37 6.36
CA GLN A 60 -12.56 -22.49 7.32
C GLN A 60 -12.79 -21.01 6.97
N GLN A 61 -13.48 -20.28 7.84
CA GLN A 61 -13.78 -18.87 7.64
C GLN A 61 -12.62 -17.98 8.09
N MET A 62 -12.25 -17.00 7.26
CA MET A 62 -11.17 -16.04 7.52
C MET A 62 -11.56 -14.63 7.07
N SER A 63 -11.03 -13.61 7.75
CA SER A 63 -11.28 -12.21 7.38
C SER A 63 -10.07 -11.62 6.66
N VAL A 64 -10.31 -11.03 5.49
CA VAL A 64 -9.32 -10.26 4.73
C VAL A 64 -9.56 -8.79 5.00
N ARG A 65 -8.60 -8.16 5.69
CA ARG A 65 -8.65 -6.75 6.06
C ARG A 65 -7.90 -5.88 5.05
N PRO A 66 -8.35 -4.63 4.82
CA PRO A 66 -7.60 -3.68 4.01
C PRO A 66 -6.28 -3.26 4.67
N LEU A 67 -5.40 -2.64 3.88
CA LEU A 67 -4.15 -2.06 4.37
C LEU A 67 -4.42 -0.94 5.37
N TRP A 68 -3.60 -0.88 6.42
CA TRP A 68 -3.65 0.20 7.40
C TRP A 68 -2.88 1.42 6.90
N HIS A 69 -3.18 2.59 7.45
CA HIS A 69 -2.54 3.85 7.07
C HIS A 69 -1.01 3.84 7.22
N THR A 70 -0.45 2.99 8.10
CA THR A 70 1.00 2.81 8.30
C THR A 70 1.65 1.84 7.31
N GLN A 71 0.86 1.10 6.55
CA GLN A 71 1.34 0.03 5.65
C GLN A 71 1.49 0.51 4.20
N TYR A 72 1.05 1.73 3.87
CA TYR A 72 1.28 2.32 2.57
C TYR A 72 2.76 2.67 2.37
N GLU A 73 3.20 2.63 1.12
CA GLU A 73 4.56 3.01 0.74
C GLU A 73 4.79 4.51 1.04
N ARG A 74 5.91 4.81 1.71
CA ARG A 74 6.35 6.17 2.03
C ARG A 74 7.57 6.50 1.19
N PHE A 75 7.74 7.78 0.87
CA PHE A 75 8.88 8.30 0.11
C PHE A 75 8.97 7.75 -1.33
N ILE A 76 7.83 7.78 -2.02
CA ILE A 76 7.74 7.35 -3.42
C ILE A 76 8.60 8.28 -4.28
N ARG A 77 9.44 7.72 -5.15
CA ARG A 77 10.38 8.50 -5.99
C ARG A 77 9.69 9.55 -6.86
N SER A 78 8.49 9.22 -7.36
CA SER A 78 7.69 10.17 -8.15
C SER A 78 7.19 11.37 -7.34
N ALA A 79 7.16 11.29 -6.01
CA ALA A 79 6.69 12.35 -5.13
C ALA A 79 7.79 13.29 -4.63
N TYR A 80 9.07 13.07 -4.99
CA TYR A 80 10.18 13.93 -4.59
C TYR A 80 9.99 15.43 -4.87
N PRO A 81 9.44 15.85 -6.03
CA PRO A 81 9.19 17.27 -6.28
C PRO A 81 8.28 17.92 -5.23
N TYR A 82 7.27 17.20 -4.74
CA TYR A 82 6.36 17.70 -3.72
C TYR A 82 7.06 17.83 -2.37
N TYR A 83 7.83 16.82 -1.96
CA TYR A 83 8.61 16.90 -0.72
C TYR A 83 9.58 18.08 -0.74
N ALA A 84 10.32 18.27 -1.84
CA ALA A 84 11.24 19.38 -2.01
C ALA A 84 10.53 20.75 -1.97
N SER A 85 9.35 20.86 -2.61
CA SER A 85 8.59 22.11 -2.62
C SER A 85 8.14 22.55 -1.23
N SER A 86 7.64 21.62 -0.40
CA SER A 86 7.22 21.94 0.97
C SER A 86 8.37 22.45 1.81
N PHE A 87 9.54 21.79 1.74
CA PHE A 87 10.73 22.25 2.45
C PHE A 87 11.27 23.59 1.90
N SER A 88 11.21 23.79 0.59
CA SER A 88 11.59 25.07 -0.03
C SER A 88 10.74 26.23 0.47
N MET A 89 9.43 26.04 0.62
CA MET A 89 8.52 27.06 1.16
C MET A 89 8.79 27.36 2.64
N MET A 90 9.08 26.32 3.44
CA MET A 90 9.47 26.51 4.84
C MET A 90 10.75 27.34 4.97
N ILE A 91 11.78 27.02 4.17
CA ILE A 91 13.05 27.76 4.16
C ILE A 91 12.82 29.19 3.66
N GLY A 92 12.03 29.36 2.59
CA GLY A 92 11.71 30.66 2.01
C GLY A 92 11.03 31.59 3.02
N LEU A 93 10.06 31.07 3.79
CA LEU A 93 9.39 31.85 4.83
C LEU A 93 10.35 32.26 5.95
N VAL A 94 11.23 31.36 6.39
CA VAL A 94 12.23 31.67 7.42
C VAL A 94 13.19 32.75 6.94
N LEU A 95 13.76 32.60 5.74
CA LEU A 95 14.67 33.59 5.15
C LEU A 95 13.99 34.93 4.93
N PHE A 96 12.77 34.91 4.38
CA PHE A 96 11.96 36.11 4.20
C PHE A 96 11.74 36.84 5.53
N SER A 97 11.35 36.11 6.59
CA SER A 97 11.14 36.69 7.92
C SER A 97 12.42 37.37 8.46
N PHE A 98 13.59 36.73 8.29
CA PHE A 98 14.85 37.31 8.76
C PHE A 98 15.23 38.58 7.99
N ILE A 99 15.16 38.52 6.65
CA ILE A 99 15.49 39.66 5.79
C ILE A 99 14.51 40.80 6.05
N PHE A 100 13.21 40.51 6.12
CA PHE A 100 12.17 41.50 6.35
C PHE A 100 12.37 42.22 7.70
N LEU A 101 12.69 41.49 8.77
CA LEU A 101 12.92 42.09 10.09
C LEU A 101 14.19 42.95 10.14
N HIS A 102 15.25 42.56 9.42
CA HIS A 102 16.51 43.31 9.36
C HIS A 102 16.58 44.30 8.20
N TYR A 103 15.51 44.44 7.42
CA TYR A 103 15.45 45.38 6.32
C TYR A 103 15.31 46.79 6.90
N ARG A 104 16.33 47.62 6.67
CA ARG A 104 16.30 49.03 7.02
C ARG A 104 16.02 49.82 5.75
N GLU A 105 14.95 50.61 5.76
CA GLU A 105 14.67 51.50 4.63
C GLU A 105 15.84 52.48 4.43
N PRO A 106 16.30 52.68 3.18
CA PRO A 106 17.31 53.69 2.91
C PRO A 106 16.75 55.07 3.26
N SER A 107 17.56 55.88 3.94
CA SER A 107 17.15 57.21 4.35
C SER A 107 16.82 58.08 3.12
N LYS A 108 15.80 58.94 3.19
CA LYS A 108 15.41 59.84 2.09
C LYS A 108 16.55 60.73 1.55
N GLY A 109 17.66 60.84 2.27
CA GLY A 109 18.88 61.54 1.83
C GLY A 109 19.70 60.79 0.78
N ASP A 110 19.71 59.45 0.81
CA ASP A 110 20.54 58.62 -0.08
C ASP A 110 19.85 58.37 -1.43
N ALA A 111 18.52 58.35 -1.45
CA ALA A 111 17.70 58.28 -2.68
C ALA A 111 17.79 59.55 -3.54
N ALA A 112 18.10 60.70 -2.93
CA ALA A 112 18.28 61.98 -3.62
C ALA A 112 19.68 62.10 -4.28
N GLN A 113 20.69 61.37 -3.79
CA GLN A 113 22.03 61.37 -4.38
C GLN A 113 22.13 60.48 -5.64
N GLN A 114 21.40 59.36 -5.71
CA GLN A 114 21.38 58.52 -6.92
C GLN A 114 20.68 59.17 -8.13
N LYS A 115 19.73 60.09 -7.92
CA LYS A 115 19.07 60.85 -9.00
C LYS A 115 19.92 62.00 -9.57
N LYS A 116 21.04 62.37 -8.96
CA LYS A 116 21.89 63.50 -9.38
C LYS A 116 23.17 63.10 -10.13
N THR A 117 23.36 61.80 -10.39
CA THR A 117 24.50 61.26 -11.16
C THR A 117 23.99 60.62 -12.46
N ASN A 118 23.25 61.40 -13.24
CA ASN A 118 23.02 61.21 -14.68
C ASN A 118 22.99 62.59 -15.33
#